data_AF-A0A4R4BIG0-F1
#
_entry.id   AF-A0A4R4BIG0-F1
#
_cell.length_a   1.000
_cell.length_b   1.000
_cell.length_c   1.000
_cell.angle_alpha   90.00
_cell.angle_beta   90.00
_cell.angle_gamma   90.00
#
_symmetry.space_group_name_H-M   'P 1'
#
loop_
_entity.id
_entity.type
_entity.pdbx_description
1 polymer ?
#
loop_
_entity_poly.entity_id
_entity_poly.type
_entity_poly.pdbx_seq_one_letter_code
_entity_poly.pdbx_strand_id
1 'polypeptide(L)'
;MIVVYRDSSYPMRNVSLFPGFLLSGTPQTLSGFFTPAEGTVTARAFVMAVNGDPNFTGDNFQLNSVTLTGPNNPIGNFFRGQVNDINGNLNTIGSFADRNFSGTTTNANARAEFDITNVNATGSIAPNTTSTQVNITGTGDTIYTSAVGLQIDLAEARLTAVKSVTVS
;
A
#
# COMPACT_ATOMS: atom_id res chain seq x y z
N MET A 1 10.61 11.27 -1.24
CA MET A 1 10.78 10.88 -2.66
C MET A 1 10.24 9.48 -2.83
N ILE A 2 9.44 9.24 -3.86
CA ILE A 2 8.96 7.90 -4.23
C ILE A 2 9.49 7.60 -5.63
N VAL A 3 10.04 6.42 -5.81
CA VAL A 3 10.59 5.96 -7.10
C VAL A 3 9.76 4.78 -7.57
N VAL A 4 9.21 4.89 -8.78
CA VAL A 4 8.54 3.79 -9.46
C VAL A 4 9.48 3.33 -10.57
N TYR A 5 9.83 2.05 -10.58
CA TYR A 5 10.72 1.46 -11.58
C TYR A 5 10.18 0.09 -12.01
N ARG A 6 10.61 -0.33 -13.20
CA ARG A 6 10.30 -1.66 -13.74
C ARG A 6 11.35 -2.66 -13.27
N ASP A 7 10.89 -3.79 -12.74
CA ASP A 7 11.72 -4.97 -12.49
C ASP A 7 11.17 -6.14 -13.31
N SER A 8 11.98 -6.65 -14.25
CA SER A 8 11.59 -7.74 -15.15
C SER A 8 11.45 -9.11 -14.47
N SER A 9 11.86 -9.23 -13.20
CA SER A 9 11.65 -10.47 -12.42
C SER A 9 10.22 -10.62 -11.92
N TYR A 10 9.43 -9.54 -11.88
CA TYR A 10 8.03 -9.56 -11.43
C TYR A 10 7.04 -9.70 -12.60
N PRO A 11 5.82 -10.22 -12.34
CA PRO A 11 4.72 -10.20 -13.32
C PRO A 11 4.39 -8.78 -13.79
N MET A 12 3.77 -8.65 -14.97
CA MET A 12 3.25 -7.36 -15.39
C MET A 12 2.08 -6.92 -14.49
N ARG A 13 2.10 -5.64 -14.15
CA ARG A 13 1.15 -5.00 -13.25
C ARG A 13 0.84 -3.60 -13.76
N ASN A 14 -0.39 -3.14 -13.55
CA ASN A 14 -0.62 -1.71 -13.49
C ASN A 14 -0.09 -1.21 -12.13
N VAL A 15 0.93 -0.36 -12.18
CA VAL A 15 1.47 0.30 -10.99
C VAL A 15 1.14 1.78 -11.11
N SER A 16 0.27 2.25 -10.22
CA SER A 16 -0.18 3.64 -10.19
C SER A 16 0.20 4.26 -8.85
N LEU A 17 0.74 5.48 -8.89
CA LEU A 17 1.09 6.26 -7.71
C LEU A 17 0.31 7.56 -7.74
N PHE A 18 -0.37 7.84 -6.63
CA PHE A 18 -1.18 9.04 -6.42
C PHE A 18 -0.52 9.87 -5.34
N PRO A 19 0.46 10.74 -5.70
CA PRO A 19 1.01 11.68 -4.75
C PRO A 19 -0.04 12.75 -4.46
N GLY A 20 -0.09 13.22 -3.23
CA GLY A 20 -1.07 14.21 -2.82
C GLY A 20 -1.47 14.01 -1.37
N PHE A 21 -1.84 15.12 -0.74
CA PHE A 21 -2.17 15.12 0.67
C PHE A 21 -3.62 14.69 0.89
N LEU A 22 -3.86 13.54 1.53
CA LEU A 22 -5.20 13.12 1.96
C LEU A 22 -5.30 13.26 3.48
N LEU A 23 -6.30 13.99 3.95
CA LEU A 23 -6.63 14.11 5.37
C LEU A 23 -7.62 13.01 5.77
N SER A 24 -7.45 12.42 6.96
CA SER A 24 -8.44 11.49 7.51
C SER A 24 -9.84 12.11 7.53
N GLY A 25 -10.85 11.27 7.28
CA GLY A 25 -12.24 11.68 7.16
C GLY A 25 -12.62 12.31 5.81
N THR A 26 -11.68 12.46 4.87
CA THR A 26 -11.95 13.00 3.52
C THR A 26 -11.75 11.93 2.46
N PRO A 27 -12.81 11.21 2.02
CA PRO A 27 -12.72 10.25 0.93
C PRO A 27 -12.23 10.92 -0.36
N GLN A 28 -11.44 10.19 -1.15
CA GLN A 28 -10.88 10.67 -2.41
C GLN A 28 -11.02 9.61 -3.50
N THR A 29 -11.21 10.05 -4.74
CA THR A 29 -11.26 9.15 -5.90
C THR A 29 -9.87 9.08 -6.53
N LEU A 30 -9.30 7.88 -6.58
CA LEU A 30 -8.09 7.59 -7.34
C LEU A 30 -8.51 7.09 -8.72
N SER A 31 -7.96 7.65 -9.80
CA SER A 31 -8.31 7.28 -11.18
C SER A 31 -7.08 7.26 -12.09
N GLY A 32 -7.16 6.56 -13.22
CA GLY A 32 -6.04 6.45 -14.16
C GLY A 32 -5.26 5.13 -14.06
N PHE A 33 -5.80 4.15 -13.33
CA PHE A 33 -5.40 2.76 -13.42
C PHE A 33 -6.40 1.98 -14.29
N PHE A 34 -6.12 0.69 -14.52
CA PHE A 34 -7.07 -0.25 -15.12
C PHE A 34 -6.99 -1.59 -14.39
N THR A 35 -8.12 -2.26 -14.26
CA THR A 35 -8.22 -3.62 -13.73
C THR A 35 -8.46 -4.63 -14.87
N PRO A 36 -8.19 -5.93 -14.65
CA PRO A 36 -8.66 -6.98 -15.55
C PRO A 36 -10.17 -6.85 -15.83
N ALA A 37 -10.58 -7.19 -17.04
CA ALA A 37 -11.98 -7.06 -17.48
C ALA A 37 -12.95 -7.95 -16.67
N GLU A 38 -12.48 -9.10 -16.20
CA GLU A 38 -13.28 -10.10 -15.50
C GLU A 38 -12.47 -10.75 -14.37
N GLY A 39 -13.16 -11.42 -13.45
CA GLY A 39 -12.56 -12.18 -12.36
C GLY A 39 -12.13 -11.33 -11.16
N THR A 40 -11.53 -11.98 -10.16
CA THR A 40 -11.06 -11.30 -8.95
C THR A 40 -9.82 -10.47 -9.25
N VAL A 41 -9.90 -9.17 -9.02
CA VAL A 41 -8.75 -8.28 -9.11
C VAL A 41 -7.77 -8.60 -7.98
N THR A 42 -6.59 -9.10 -8.34
CA THR A 42 -5.48 -9.27 -7.41
C THR A 42 -4.71 -7.97 -7.32
N ALA A 43 -4.63 -7.41 -6.10
CA ALA A 43 -4.05 -6.09 -5.90
C ALA A 43 -3.34 -5.95 -4.55
N ARG A 44 -2.44 -4.98 -4.49
CA ARG A 44 -1.87 -4.47 -3.24
C ARG A 44 -1.99 -2.96 -3.19
N ALA A 45 -2.17 -2.44 -1.98
CA ALA A 45 -2.28 -1.02 -1.71
C ALA A 45 -1.09 -0.55 -0.88
N PHE A 46 -0.38 0.44 -1.41
CA PHE A 46 0.68 1.16 -0.73
C PHE A 46 0.12 2.44 -0.12
N VAL A 47 0.57 2.79 1.08
CA VAL A 47 0.27 4.09 1.68
C VAL A 47 1.49 4.63 2.41
N MET A 48 1.71 5.94 2.29
CA MET A 48 2.68 6.72 3.05
C MET A 48 1.94 7.82 3.81
N ALA A 49 2.00 7.81 5.13
CA ALA A 49 1.31 8.76 5.98
C ALA A 49 2.17 9.22 7.16
N VAL A 50 1.84 10.39 7.70
CA VAL A 50 2.37 10.90 8.97
C VAL A 50 1.23 11.00 10.00
N ASN A 51 1.62 11.08 11.27
CA ASN A 51 0.76 11.22 12.44
C ASN A 51 0.01 9.94 12.84
N GLY A 52 0.54 8.76 12.49
CA GLY A 52 0.06 7.48 13.05
C GLY A 52 0.70 7.19 14.40
N ASP A 53 -0.11 6.95 15.44
CA ASP A 53 0.33 6.66 16.80
C ASP A 53 -0.28 5.35 17.30
N PRO A 54 0.53 4.34 17.66
CA PRO A 54 0.02 3.04 18.13
C PRO A 54 -0.82 3.11 19.42
N ASN A 55 -0.73 4.19 20.22
CA ASN A 55 -1.54 4.39 21.42
C ASN A 55 -2.96 4.88 21.11
N PHE A 56 -3.19 5.51 19.95
CA PHE A 56 -4.50 5.97 19.52
C PHE A 56 -5.09 4.92 18.58
N THR A 57 -6.34 4.53 18.84
CA THR A 57 -7.01 3.48 18.07
C THR A 57 -8.27 4.02 17.43
N GLY A 58 -8.77 3.31 16.42
CA GLY A 58 -10.00 3.58 15.69
C GLY A 58 -9.78 3.97 14.24
N ASP A 59 -8.55 4.24 13.84
CA ASP A 59 -8.17 4.57 12.47
C ASP A 59 -8.13 3.30 11.57
N ASN A 60 -8.52 3.48 10.31
CA ASN A 60 -8.59 2.43 9.31
C ASN A 60 -8.22 2.97 7.93
N PHE A 61 -7.62 2.13 7.09
CA PHE A 61 -7.39 2.41 5.68
C PHE A 61 -8.36 1.60 4.81
N GLN A 62 -9.06 2.26 3.90
CA GLN A 62 -10.12 1.64 3.10
C GLN A 62 -9.95 1.88 1.60
N LEU A 63 -10.25 0.85 0.82
CA LEU A 63 -10.47 0.95 -0.64
C LEU A 63 -11.87 0.43 -0.97
N ASN A 64 -12.69 1.25 -1.64
CA ASN A 64 -14.11 0.99 -1.91
C ASN A 64 -14.88 0.46 -0.69
N SER A 65 -14.72 1.11 0.46
CA SER A 65 -15.33 0.71 1.75
C SER A 65 -14.84 -0.64 2.31
N VAL A 66 -13.90 -1.31 1.66
CA VAL A 66 -13.23 -2.49 2.21
C VAL A 66 -12.10 -2.02 3.11
N THR A 67 -12.21 -2.31 4.40
CA THR A 67 -11.13 -2.06 5.36
C THR A 67 -9.98 -3.02 5.10
N LEU A 68 -8.81 -2.46 4.82
CA LEU A 68 -7.59 -3.21 4.59
C LEU A 68 -6.88 -3.48 5.91
N THR A 69 -6.04 -4.51 5.90
CA THR A 69 -5.23 -4.91 7.06
C THR A 69 -3.90 -5.48 6.59
N GLY A 70 -2.89 -5.38 7.44
CA GLY A 70 -1.56 -5.94 7.21
C GLY A 70 -0.98 -6.55 8.48
N PRO A 71 0.16 -7.28 8.38
CA PRO A 71 0.83 -7.86 9.54
C PRO A 71 1.13 -6.83 10.64
N ASN A 72 1.44 -5.60 10.23
CA ASN A 72 1.73 -4.48 11.12
C ASN A 72 0.71 -3.35 11.06
N ASN A 73 -0.48 -3.59 10.47
CA ASN A 73 -1.52 -2.58 10.28
C ASN A 73 -2.91 -3.22 10.52
N PRO A 74 -3.27 -3.53 11.78
CA PRO A 74 -4.54 -4.18 12.11
C PRO A 74 -5.74 -3.26 11.88
N ILE A 75 -6.92 -3.87 11.72
CA ILE A 75 -8.20 -3.14 11.68
C ILE A 75 -8.40 -2.40 13.00
N GLY A 76 -8.78 -1.13 12.92
CA GLY A 76 -8.99 -0.25 14.06
C GLY A 76 -7.71 0.27 14.71
N ASN A 77 -6.54 0.04 14.12
CA ASN A 77 -5.31 0.77 14.43
C ASN A 77 -4.34 0.57 13.25
N PHE A 78 -4.68 1.11 12.09
CA PHE A 78 -3.96 0.82 10.85
C PHE A 78 -2.63 1.57 10.81
N PHE A 79 -2.57 2.82 11.27
CA PHE A 79 -1.40 3.70 11.20
C PHE A 79 -0.70 3.74 12.57
N ARG A 80 0.42 3.03 12.69
CA ARG A 80 1.08 2.76 13.98
C ARG A 80 2.50 3.29 14.06
N GLY A 81 2.84 4.24 13.19
CA GLY A 81 4.18 4.77 13.00
C GLY A 81 5.20 3.69 12.63
N GLN A 82 4.82 2.77 11.73
CA GLN A 82 5.67 1.67 11.28
C GLN A 82 5.98 1.73 9.77
N VAL A 83 7.25 1.46 9.42
CA VAL A 83 7.74 1.39 8.05
C VAL A 83 7.94 -0.08 7.78
N ASN A 84 7.19 -0.57 6.81
CA ASN A 84 7.08 -1.97 6.49
C ASN A 84 7.65 -2.24 5.10
N ASP A 85 8.01 -3.49 4.87
CA ASP A 85 8.45 -4.00 3.58
C ASP A 85 7.27 -4.17 2.61
N ILE A 86 7.56 -4.70 1.42
CA ILE A 86 6.56 -4.95 0.39
C ILE A 86 5.45 -5.93 0.81
N ASN A 87 5.70 -6.76 1.81
CA ASN A 87 4.76 -7.74 2.34
C ASN A 87 3.98 -7.21 3.56
N GLY A 88 4.32 -6.02 4.06
CA GLY A 88 3.72 -5.43 5.25
C GLY A 88 4.40 -5.86 6.56
N ASN A 89 5.55 -6.52 6.49
CA ASN A 89 6.37 -6.85 7.66
C ASN A 89 7.25 -5.67 8.06
N LEU A 90 7.61 -5.55 9.34
CA LEU A 90 8.45 -4.47 9.82
C LEU A 90 9.78 -4.43 9.07
N ASN A 91 10.09 -3.30 8.45
CA ASN A 91 11.38 -3.11 7.79
C ASN A 91 12.41 -2.61 8.80
N THR A 92 13.47 -3.40 8.97
CA THR A 92 14.59 -3.14 9.89
C THR A 92 15.90 -2.85 9.17
N ILE A 93 15.86 -2.66 7.85
CA ILE A 93 17.03 -2.41 7.00
C ILE A 93 17.08 -0.94 6.57
N GLY A 94 18.28 -0.35 6.62
CA GLY A 94 18.56 1.02 6.19
C GLY A 94 18.75 2.00 7.34
N SER A 95 18.91 3.28 7.02
CA SER A 95 19.15 4.32 8.01
C SER A 95 17.95 4.47 8.94
N PHE A 96 18.18 4.31 10.25
CA PHE A 96 17.16 4.43 11.31
C PHE A 96 15.98 3.45 11.19
N ALA A 97 16.17 2.33 10.50
CA ALA A 97 15.14 1.31 10.38
C ALA A 97 14.85 0.58 11.70
N ASP A 98 15.76 0.67 12.68
CA ASP A 98 15.56 0.24 14.06
C ASP A 98 14.73 1.24 14.89
N ARG A 99 14.46 2.44 14.38
CA ARG A 99 13.71 3.50 15.07
C ARG A 99 12.23 3.54 14.70
N ASN A 100 11.61 2.37 14.53
CA ASN A 100 10.15 2.26 14.43
C ASN A 100 9.49 2.51 15.78
N PHE A 101 8.20 2.87 15.79
CA PHE A 101 7.39 2.57 16.97
C PHE A 101 7.24 1.06 17.14
N SER A 102 7.02 0.63 18.38
CA SER A 102 6.81 -0.78 18.72
C SER A 102 5.57 -1.39 18.05
N GLY A 103 4.65 -0.55 17.58
CA GLY A 103 3.37 -0.94 16.98
C GLY A 103 2.26 -1.20 18.01
N THR A 104 2.57 -1.11 19.30
CA THR A 104 1.57 -1.20 20.40
C THR A 104 1.65 -0.03 21.35
N THR A 105 2.83 0.58 21.49
CA THR A 105 3.05 1.81 22.23
C THR A 105 4.06 2.70 21.54
N THR A 106 4.01 4.00 21.82
CA THR A 106 5.09 4.91 21.46
C THR A 106 6.33 4.62 22.30
N ASN A 107 7.50 4.78 21.71
CA ASN A 107 8.79 4.60 22.38
C ASN A 107 9.73 5.75 22.08
N ALA A 108 10.57 6.08 23.07
CA ALA A 108 11.55 7.15 22.94
C ALA A 108 12.52 6.87 21.79
N ASN A 109 12.99 7.95 21.15
CA ASN A 109 13.92 7.90 20.02
C ASN A 109 13.40 7.13 18.78
N ALA A 110 12.10 6.86 18.68
CA ALA A 110 11.49 6.46 17.42
C ALA A 110 11.52 7.64 16.43
N ARG A 111 11.53 7.32 15.13
CA ARG A 111 11.25 8.34 14.11
C ARG A 111 9.84 8.89 14.35
N ALA A 112 9.64 10.16 14.00
CA ALA A 112 8.33 10.78 14.06
C ALA A 112 7.29 9.92 13.33
N GLU A 113 6.11 9.76 13.94
CA GLU A 113 4.86 9.07 13.55
C GLU A 113 4.67 8.81 12.04
N PHE A 114 5.55 8.01 11.43
CA PHE A 114 5.61 7.83 9.98
C PHE A 114 5.31 6.38 9.64
N ASP A 115 4.25 6.22 8.86
CA ASP A 115 3.78 4.95 8.34
C ASP A 115 4.08 4.84 6.85
N ILE A 116 4.79 3.77 6.49
CA ILE A 116 4.88 3.31 5.11
C ILE A 116 4.50 1.85 5.13
N THR A 117 3.48 1.46 4.40
CA THR A 117 3.11 0.05 4.32
C THR A 117 2.57 -0.33 2.96
N ASN A 118 2.61 -1.63 2.67
CA ASN A 118 1.99 -2.23 1.51
C ASN A 118 1.18 -3.44 1.94
N VAL A 119 -0.13 -3.38 1.77
CA VAL A 119 -1.08 -4.40 2.25
C VAL A 119 -1.80 -5.08 1.09
N ASN A 120 -2.36 -6.26 1.36
CA ASN A 120 -3.19 -6.97 0.38
C ASN A 120 -4.50 -6.20 0.15
N ALA A 121 -4.89 -6.01 -1.10
CA ALA A 121 -6.13 -5.36 -1.53
C ALA A 121 -6.89 -6.21 -2.57
N THR A 122 -6.60 -7.51 -2.64
CA THR A 122 -7.27 -8.45 -3.54
C THR A 122 -8.77 -8.47 -3.25
N GLY A 123 -9.58 -8.27 -4.29
CA GLY A 123 -11.03 -8.20 -4.17
C GLY A 123 -11.58 -6.87 -3.65
N SER A 124 -10.73 -5.90 -3.28
CA SER A 124 -11.17 -4.57 -2.85
C SER A 124 -11.53 -3.63 -4.01
N ILE A 125 -11.13 -3.97 -5.23
CA ILE A 125 -11.42 -3.21 -6.45
C ILE A 125 -12.17 -4.13 -7.42
N ALA A 126 -13.24 -3.62 -8.03
CA ALA A 126 -14.03 -4.39 -8.99
C ALA A 126 -13.30 -4.57 -10.33
N PRO A 127 -13.52 -5.69 -11.05
CA PRO A 127 -13.04 -5.85 -12.42
C PRO A 127 -13.68 -4.81 -13.34
N ASN A 128 -13.06 -4.56 -14.50
CA ASN A 128 -13.51 -3.59 -15.50
C ASN A 128 -13.71 -2.16 -14.95
N THR A 129 -12.80 -1.70 -14.08
CA THR A 129 -12.84 -0.36 -13.50
C THR A 129 -11.51 0.37 -13.68
N THR A 130 -11.59 1.71 -13.66
CA THR A 130 -10.43 2.61 -13.82
C THR A 130 -10.30 3.63 -12.69
N SER A 131 -11.13 3.49 -11.65
CA SER A 131 -11.12 4.33 -10.47
C SER A 131 -11.57 3.58 -9.22
N THR A 132 -11.08 3.98 -8.05
CA THR A 132 -11.49 3.47 -6.73
C THR A 132 -11.59 4.62 -5.75
N GLN A 133 -12.45 4.48 -4.74
CA GLN A 133 -12.47 5.40 -3.61
C GLN A 133 -11.46 4.93 -2.56
N VAL A 134 -10.59 5.83 -2.14
CA VAL A 134 -9.75 5.65 -0.95
C VAL A 134 -10.32 6.48 0.20
N ASN A 135 -10.25 5.93 1.41
CA ASN A 135 -10.64 6.66 2.61
C ASN A 135 -9.78 6.25 3.80
N ILE A 136 -9.54 7.20 4.69
CA ILE A 136 -9.00 6.93 6.03
C ILE A 136 -10.07 7.32 7.01
N THR A 137 -10.61 6.33 7.72
CA THR A 137 -11.70 6.53 8.67
C THR A 137 -11.19 6.37 10.09
N GLY A 138 -11.97 6.84 11.07
CA GLY A 138 -11.65 6.73 12.48
C GLY A 138 -11.59 8.07 13.19
N THR A 139 -11.54 8.00 14.52
CA THR A 139 -11.44 9.17 15.41
C THR A 139 -10.18 9.12 16.29
N GLY A 140 -9.29 8.16 16.07
CA GLY A 140 -8.02 8.04 16.79
C GLY A 140 -7.08 9.15 16.36
N ASP A 141 -6.37 8.91 15.26
CA ASP A 141 -5.40 9.83 14.70
C ASP A 141 -5.97 10.78 13.63
N THR A 142 -5.40 11.99 13.58
CA THR A 142 -5.53 12.85 12.39
C THR A 142 -4.44 12.45 11.39
N ILE A 143 -4.74 11.48 10.53
CA ILE A 143 -3.78 10.95 9.57
C ILE A 143 -3.62 11.87 8.38
N TYR A 144 -2.36 12.12 8.03
CA TYR A 144 -1.96 12.92 6.89
C TYR A 144 -1.23 12.03 5.88
N THR A 145 -1.93 11.63 4.83
CA THR A 145 -1.36 10.79 3.78
C THR A 145 -0.65 11.65 2.76
N SER A 146 0.56 11.28 2.38
CA SER A 146 1.34 11.97 1.35
C SER A 146 1.32 11.26 -0.01
N ALA A 147 1.05 9.96 -0.02
CA ALA A 147 0.84 9.19 -1.23
C ALA A 147 0.05 7.90 -0.97
N VAL A 148 -0.76 7.51 -1.96
CA VAL A 148 -1.36 6.18 -2.07
C VAL A 148 -0.87 5.55 -3.38
N GLY A 149 -0.57 4.26 -3.36
CA GLY A 149 -0.19 3.51 -4.55
C GLY A 149 -1.03 2.26 -4.73
N LEU A 150 -1.25 1.85 -5.96
CA LEU A 150 -1.92 0.60 -6.32
C LEU A 150 -0.99 -0.24 -7.19
N GLN A 151 -0.90 -1.52 -6.86
CA GLN A 151 -0.28 -2.54 -7.69
C GLN A 151 -1.37 -3.54 -8.05
N ILE A 152 -1.76 -3.59 -9.32
CA ILE A 152 -2.84 -4.44 -9.81
C ILE A 152 -2.25 -5.44 -10.80
N ASP A 153 -2.42 -6.73 -10.53
CA ASP A 153 -1.99 -7.79 -11.44
C ASP A 153 -2.84 -7.74 -12.71
N LEU A 154 -2.16 -7.79 -13.85
CA LEU A 154 -2.80 -7.81 -15.16
C LEU A 154 -2.92 -9.26 -15.62
N ALA A 155 -4.12 -9.64 -16.04
CA ALA A 155 -4.41 -10.96 -16.58
C ALA A 155 -3.93 -11.06 -18.04
N GLU A 156 -2.64 -10.85 -18.28
CA GLU A 156 -2.06 -10.83 -19.62
C GLU A 156 -1.14 -12.02 -19.91
N ALA A 157 -1.14 -12.44 -21.17
CA ALA A 157 -0.28 -13.52 -21.63
C ALA A 157 1.18 -13.03 -21.73
N ARG A 158 2.09 -13.68 -20.98
CA ARG A 158 3.53 -13.41 -21.07
C ARG A 158 4.18 -14.27 -22.14
N LEU A 159 4.42 -13.70 -23.32
CA LEU A 159 5.19 -14.36 -24.37
C LEU A 159 6.69 -14.30 -24.05
N THR A 160 7.33 -15.46 -23.89
CA THR A 160 8.79 -15.57 -23.70
C THR A 160 9.40 -16.22 -24.94
N ALA A 161 10.15 -15.47 -25.73
CA ALA A 161 10.87 -16.01 -26.88
C ALA A 161 12.20 -16.62 -26.42
N VAL A 162 12.37 -17.94 -26.60
CA VAL A 162 13.65 -18.61 -26.36
C VAL A 162 14.30 -18.85 -27.72
N LYS A 163 15.49 -18.27 -27.92
CA LYS A 163 16.33 -18.54 -29.10
C LYS A 163 17.45 -19.50 -28.71
N SER A 164 17.53 -20.64 -29.37
CA SER A 164 18.64 -21.57 -29.25
C SER A 164 19.22 -21.89 -30.64
N VAL A 165 20.50 -22.27 -30.66
CA VAL A 165 21.17 -22.83 -31.84
C VAL A 165 21.91 -24.07 -31.38
N THR A 166 21.76 -25.17 -32.10
CA THR A 166 22.58 -26.37 -31.91
C THR A 166 23.73 -26.28 -32.91
N VAL A 167 24.97 -26.23 -32.42
CA VAL A 167 26.15 -26.27 -33.27
C VAL A 167 26.56 -27.74 -33.40
N SER A 168 26.60 -28.24 -34.64
CA SER A 168 27.08 -29.58 -35.00
C SER A 168 28.59 -29.62 -35.14
#